data_AF-A0A7C2Q2V2-F1
#
_entry.id   AF-A0A7C2Q2V2-F1
#
_cell.length_a   1.000
_cell.length_b   1.000
_cell.length_c   1.000
_cell.angle_alpha   90.00
_cell.angle_beta   90.00
_cell.angle_gamma   90.00
#
_symmetry.space_group_name_H-M   'P 1'
#
loop_
_entity.id
_entity.type
_entity.pdbx_description
1 polymer ?
#
loop_
_entity_poly.entity_id
_entity_poly.type
_entity_poly.pdbx_seq_one_letter_code
_entity_poly.pdbx_strand_id
1 'polypeptide(L)'
;MNVGALMGLSLLALLGGYVLYGRLVARWAGIDPQRPTPAVTVNDGVDFVPTRAPVLFGHHFASIAAAGPIVGPTLAVLYGFLPAWLWIVIGVIFIGAVHDFIALFVSVREGGRSIAEV
;
A
#
# COMPACT_ATOMS: atom_id res chain seq x y z
N MET A 1 29.45 -1.60 7.30
CA MET A 1 28.17 -1.47 6.55
C MET A 1 27.91 0.01 6.36
N ASN A 2 27.93 0.51 5.12
CA ASN A 2 27.68 1.93 4.85
C ASN A 2 26.17 2.18 4.86
N VAL A 3 25.66 2.75 5.96
CA VAL A 3 24.23 3.00 6.16
C VAL A 3 23.67 3.90 5.06
N GLY A 4 24.44 4.90 4.61
CA GLY A 4 24.03 5.77 3.51
C GLY A 4 23.82 5.02 2.19
N ALA A 5 24.69 4.05 1.89
CA ALA A 5 24.54 3.20 0.71
C ALA A 5 23.28 2.32 0.78
N LEU A 6 22.97 1.76 1.97
CA LEU A 6 21.76 0.97 2.17
C LEU A 6 20.49 1.81 2.07
N MET A 7 20.47 3.01 2.64
CA MET A 7 19.33 3.93 2.51
C MET A 7 19.11 4.34 1.05
N GLY A 8 20.20 4.64 0.32
CA GLY A 8 20.15 4.93 -1.11
C GLY A 8 19.59 3.76 -1.92
N LEU A 9 20.06 2.54 -1.65
CA LEU A 9 19.58 1.32 -2.31
C LEU A 9 18.10 1.04 -1.98
N SER A 10 17.70 1.19 -0.72
CA SER A 10 16.29 1.08 -0.31
C SER A 10 15.41 2.08 -1.04
N LEU A 11 15.82 3.36 -1.12
CA LEU A 11 15.05 4.39 -1.81
C LEU A 11 14.90 4.07 -3.30
N LEU A 12 15.99 3.67 -3.98
CA LEU A 12 15.95 3.27 -5.38
C LEU A 12 15.05 2.05 -5.60
N ALA A 13 15.12 1.05 -4.72
CA ALA A 13 14.28 -0.13 -4.80
C ALA A 13 12.80 0.21 -4.59
N LEU A 14 12.46 1.04 -3.60
CA LEU A 14 11.08 1.45 -3.32
C LEU A 14 10.52 2.34 -4.44
N LEU A 15 11.30 3.28 -4.97
CA LEU A 15 10.90 4.09 -6.13
C LEU A 15 10.71 3.23 -7.38
N GLY A 16 11.62 2.29 -7.65
CA GLY A 16 11.51 1.33 -8.73
C GLY A 16 10.28 0.44 -8.59
N GLY A 17 10.02 -0.05 -7.37
CA GLY A 17 8.81 -0.79 -7.02
C GLY A 17 7.55 0.02 -7.28
N TYR A 18 7.49 1.28 -6.83
CA TYR A 18 6.35 2.16 -7.06
C TYR A 18 6.08 2.42 -8.56
N VAL A 19 7.12 2.81 -9.31
CA VAL A 19 6.97 3.23 -10.71
C VAL A 19 6.79 2.05 -11.66
N LEU A 20 7.54 0.96 -11.49
CA LEU A 20 7.53 -0.18 -12.41
C LEU A 20 6.51 -1.22 -11.98
N TYR A 21 6.66 -1.73 -10.76
CA TYR A 21 5.83 -2.82 -10.26
C TYR A 21 4.42 -2.35 -9.89
N GLY A 22 4.27 -1.17 -9.27
CA GLY A 22 2.96 -0.58 -8.98
C GLY A 22 2.12 -0.36 -10.24
N ARG A 23 2.72 0.08 -11.35
CA ARG A 23 2.03 0.17 -12.66
C ARG A 23 1.60 -1.19 -13.20
N LEU A 24 2.44 -2.21 -13.02
CA LEU A 24 2.11 -3.58 -13.45
C LEU A 24 0.94 -4.13 -12.64
N VAL A 25 0.96 -3.98 -11.32
CA VAL A 25 -0.13 -4.40 -10.42
C VAL A 25 -1.42 -3.65 -10.74
N ALA A 26 -1.37 -2.34 -10.98
CA ALA A 26 -2.54 -1.56 -11.38
C ALA A 26 -3.15 -2.02 -12.72
N ARG A 27 -2.31 -2.45 -13.67
CA ARG A 27 -2.78 -3.05 -14.93
C ARG A 27 -3.43 -4.41 -14.70
N TRP A 28 -2.84 -5.26 -13.87
CA TRP A 28 -3.41 -6.57 -13.52
C TRP A 28 -4.75 -6.45 -12.79
N ALA A 29 -4.88 -5.47 -11.89
CA ALA A 29 -6.14 -5.16 -11.23
C ALA A 29 -7.21 -4.60 -12.19
N GLY A 30 -6.80 -4.09 -13.35
CA GLY A 30 -7.73 -3.51 -14.33
C GLY A 30 -8.30 -2.15 -13.88
N ILE A 31 -7.44 -1.28 -13.32
CA ILE A 31 -7.85 0.09 -13.00
C ILE A 31 -8.31 0.82 -14.26
N ASP A 32 -9.52 1.38 -14.18
CA ASP A 32 -10.10 2.26 -15.18
C ASP A 32 -10.30 3.66 -14.57
N PRO A 33 -9.49 4.66 -14.97
CA PRO A 33 -9.62 6.03 -14.47
C PRO A 33 -10.94 6.73 -14.83
N GLN A 34 -11.69 6.22 -15.81
CA GLN A 34 -12.98 6.79 -16.21
C GLN A 34 -14.14 6.30 -15.35
N ARG A 35 -13.92 5.26 -14.54
CA ARG A 35 -14.97 4.71 -13.68
C ARG A 35 -15.10 5.54 -12.41
N PRO A 36 -16.29 6.10 -12.11
CA PRO A 36 -16.49 6.84 -10.87
C PRO A 36 -16.42 5.90 -9.65
N THR A 37 -15.87 6.39 -8.55
CA THR A 37 -15.81 5.66 -7.27
C THR A 37 -17.13 5.82 -6.50
N PRO A 38 -17.41 4.94 -5.51
CA PRO A 38 -18.57 5.06 -4.63
C PRO A 38 -18.70 6.43 -3.95
N ALA A 39 -17.56 7.06 -3.63
CA ALA A 39 -17.52 8.42 -3.10
C ALA A 39 -18.21 9.44 -4.02
N VAL A 40 -18.14 9.25 -5.35
CA VAL A 40 -18.77 10.15 -6.33
C VAL A 40 -20.20 9.72 -6.66
N THR A 41 -20.48 8.42 -6.76
CA THR A 41 -21.81 7.93 -7.16
C THR A 41 -22.84 7.96 -6.05
N VAL A 42 -22.44 7.71 -4.80
CA VAL A 42 -23.34 7.75 -3.63
C VAL A 42 -23.40 9.16 -3.06
N ASN A 43 -22.23 9.76 -2.80
CA ASN A 43 -22.05 11.16 -2.36
C ASN A 43 -23.07 11.63 -1.31
N ASP A 44 -23.17 10.90 -0.19
CA ASP A 44 -24.16 11.14 0.86
C ASP A 44 -23.77 12.25 1.85
N GLY A 45 -22.54 12.77 1.74
CA GLY A 45 -22.03 13.81 2.62
C GLY A 45 -21.57 13.32 4.01
N VAL A 46 -21.60 12.01 4.26
CA VAL A 46 -21.23 11.39 5.54
C VAL A 46 -20.17 10.31 5.32
N ASP A 47 -20.55 9.16 4.74
CA ASP A 47 -19.66 8.02 4.53
C ASP A 47 -18.98 8.07 3.15
N PHE A 48 -19.68 8.63 2.16
CA PHE A 48 -19.20 8.75 0.79
C PHE A 48 -19.03 10.23 0.44
N VAL A 49 -17.79 10.73 0.54
CA VAL A 49 -17.46 12.13 0.22
C VAL A 49 -16.26 12.19 -0.71
N PRO A 50 -16.37 12.82 -1.91
CA PRO A 50 -15.23 13.04 -2.78
C PRO A 50 -14.16 13.87 -2.07
N THR A 51 -13.00 13.26 -1.84
CA THR A 51 -11.95 13.83 -1.00
C THR A 51 -10.66 13.98 -1.79
N ARG A 52 -9.87 15.03 -1.47
CA ARG A 52 -8.59 15.29 -2.13
C ARG A 52 -7.56 14.20 -1.79
N ALA A 53 -6.74 13.82 -2.78
CA ALA A 53 -5.75 12.76 -2.63
C ALA A 53 -4.79 12.91 -1.42
N PRO A 54 -4.28 14.10 -1.05
CA PRO A 54 -3.42 14.24 0.12
C PRO A 54 -4.09 13.89 1.45
N VAL A 55 -5.40 14.13 1.56
CA VAL A 55 -6.18 13.79 2.77
C VAL A 55 -6.41 12.28 2.81
N LEU A 56 -6.80 11.68 1.68
CA LEU A 56 -6.93 10.22 1.55
C LEU A 56 -5.62 9.51 1.87
N PHE A 57 -4.49 10.03 1.40
CA PHE A 57 -3.17 9.49 1.72
C PHE A 57 -2.93 9.44 3.23
N GLY A 58 -3.26 10.50 3.96
CA GLY A 58 -3.13 10.53 5.42
C GLY A 58 -3.97 9.45 6.11
N HIS A 59 -5.22 9.28 5.69
CA HIS A 59 -6.10 8.22 6.21
C HIS A 59 -5.55 6.82 5.90
N HIS A 60 -5.18 6.56 4.64
CA HIS A 60 -4.63 5.26 4.25
C HIS A 60 -3.32 4.95 4.97
N PHE A 61 -2.42 5.93 5.09
CA PHE A 61 -1.17 5.78 5.82
C PHE A 61 -1.41 5.42 7.29
N ALA A 62 -2.33 6.12 7.96
CA ALA A 62 -2.69 5.83 9.34
C ALA A 62 -3.30 4.43 9.50
N SER A 63 -4.11 3.98 8.55
CA SER A 63 -4.72 2.63 8.57
C SER A 63 -3.70 1.50 8.38
N ILE A 64 -2.64 1.72 7.62
CA ILE A 64 -1.61 0.70 7.33
C ILE A 64 -0.54 0.62 8.43
N ALA A 65 -0.33 1.70 9.19
CA ALA A 65 0.68 1.80 10.25
C ALA A 65 0.46 0.88 11.47
N ALA A 66 -0.35 -0.17 11.33
CA ALA A 66 -0.68 -1.16 12.33
C ALA A 66 0.48 -2.11 12.68
N ALA A 67 0.18 -3.18 13.42
CA ALA A 67 1.18 -4.12 13.93
C ALA A 67 1.97 -4.88 12.85
N GLY A 68 1.42 -5.07 11.64
CA GLY A 68 2.05 -5.85 10.57
C GLY A 68 3.45 -5.36 10.19
N PRO A 69 3.62 -4.08 9.80
CA PRO A 69 4.92 -3.46 9.55
C PRO A 69 5.92 -3.51 10.72
N ILE A 70 5.48 -3.77 11.95
CA ILE A 70 6.34 -3.85 13.14
C ILE A 70 6.78 -5.29 13.41
N VAL A 71 5.84 -6.24 13.39
CA VAL A 71 6.08 -7.64 13.79
C VAL A 71 7.08 -8.31 12.85
N GLY A 72 6.89 -8.19 11.53
CA GLY A 72 7.75 -8.86 10.54
C GLY A 72 9.23 -8.48 10.67
N PRO A 73 9.59 -7.19 10.61
CA PRO A 73 10.97 -6.76 10.80
C PRO A 73 11.55 -7.14 12.16
N THR A 74 10.75 -7.06 13.24
CA THR A 74 11.21 -7.42 14.59
C THR A 74 11.60 -8.90 14.67
N LEU A 75 10.80 -9.78 14.07
CA LEU A 75 11.14 -11.20 13.97
C LEU A 75 12.35 -11.43 13.05
N ALA A 76 12.42 -10.73 11.93
CA ALA A 76 13.53 -10.85 10.98
C ALA A 76 14.88 -10.40 11.57
N VAL A 77 14.87 -9.44 12.51
CA VAL A 77 16.07 -9.01 13.25
C VAL A 77 16.68 -10.14 14.07
N LEU A 78 15.91 -11.12 14.53
CA LEU A 78 16.43 -12.31 15.22
C LEU A 78 17.38 -13.14 14.34
N TYR A 79 17.27 -13.01 13.03
CA TYR A 79 18.13 -13.65 12.04
C TYR A 79 19.26 -12.74 11.54
N GLY A 80 19.37 -11.54 12.11
CA GLY A 80 20.38 -10.54 11.78
C GLY A 80 19.85 -9.39 10.92
N PHE A 81 20.71 -8.38 10.75
CA PHE A 81 20.34 -7.14 10.06
C PHE A 81 19.97 -7.35 8.59
N LEU A 82 20.75 -8.15 7.86
CA LEU A 82 20.55 -8.31 6.42
C LEU A 82 19.20 -8.99 6.09
N PRO A 83 18.80 -10.10 6.76
CA PRO A 83 17.46 -10.64 6.62
C PRO A 83 16.35 -9.63 6.98
N ALA A 84 16.52 -8.84 8.03
CA ALA A 84 15.56 -7.80 8.39
C ALA A 84 15.42 -6.72 7.32
N TRP A 85 16.56 -6.23 6.80
CA TRP A 85 16.57 -5.23 5.74
C TRP A 85 15.96 -5.75 4.43
N LEU A 86 16.29 -6.99 4.03
CA LEU A 86 15.68 -7.63 2.87
C LEU A 86 14.18 -7.83 3.06
N TRP A 87 13.75 -8.27 4.25
CA TRP A 87 12.34 -8.41 4.59
C TRP A 87 11.58 -7.09 4.46
N ILE A 88 12.15 -5.99 4.96
CA ILE A 88 11.54 -4.66 4.82
C ILE A 88 11.43 -4.27 3.34
N VAL A 89 12.54 -4.29 2.58
CA VAL A 89 12.54 -3.77 1.21
C VAL A 89 11.69 -4.64 0.28
N ILE A 90 11.93 -5.95 0.27
CA ILE A 90 11.22 -6.89 -0.60
C ILE A 90 9.78 -7.07 -0.14
N GLY A 91 9.56 -7.23 1.17
CA GLY A 91 8.23 -7.43 1.73
C GLY A 91 7.32 -6.24 1.49
N VAL A 92 7.81 -5.00 1.61
CA VAL A 92 7.01 -3.80 1.29
C VAL A 92 6.62 -3.78 -0.19
N ILE A 93 7.54 -4.07 -1.12
CA ILE A 93 7.28 -3.95 -2.56
C ILE A 93 6.31 -5.03 -3.05
N PHE A 94 6.54 -6.28 -2.66
CA PHE A 94 5.85 -7.43 -3.27
C PHE A 94 4.66 -7.95 -2.46
N ILE A 95 4.61 -7.65 -1.16
CA ILE A 95 3.57 -8.17 -0.27
C ILE A 95 2.73 -7.01 0.27
N GLY A 96 3.30 -6.12 1.08
CA GLY A 96 2.57 -5.06 1.78
C GLY A 96 1.85 -4.11 0.83
N ALA A 97 2.59 -3.44 -0.05
CA ALA A 97 2.00 -2.48 -0.99
C ALA A 97 0.98 -3.11 -1.94
N VAL A 98 1.19 -4.37 -2.34
CA VAL A 98 0.24 -5.10 -3.19
C VAL A 98 -1.02 -5.46 -2.41
N HIS A 99 -0.87 -5.97 -1.18
CA HIS A 99 -1.98 -6.31 -0.31
C HIS A 99 -2.88 -5.09 -0.06
N ASP A 100 -2.29 -3.97 0.36
CA ASP A 100 -3.03 -2.74 0.65
C ASP A 100 -3.73 -2.19 -0.59
N PHE A 101 -3.03 -2.18 -1.73
CA PHE A 101 -3.59 -1.70 -2.99
C PHE A 101 -4.76 -2.57 -3.48
N ILE A 102 -4.62 -3.89 -3.44
CA ILE A 102 -5.68 -4.81 -3.88
C ILE A 102 -6.86 -4.79 -2.91
N ALA A 103 -6.62 -4.72 -1.60
CA ALA A 103 -7.69 -4.58 -0.61
C ALA A 103 -8.50 -3.30 -0.84
N LEU A 104 -7.83 -2.17 -1.05
CA LEU A 104 -8.50 -0.91 -1.36
C LEU A 104 -9.26 -0.98 -2.70
N PHE A 105 -8.63 -1.56 -3.73
CA PHE A 105 -9.25 -1.73 -5.03
C PHE A 105 -10.54 -2.57 -4.92
N VAL A 106 -10.47 -3.75 -4.31
CA VAL A 106 -11.63 -4.64 -4.14
C VAL A 106 -12.73 -3.95 -3.33
N SER A 107 -12.40 -3.30 -2.21
CA SER A 107 -13.36 -2.54 -1.42
C SER A 107 -14.10 -1.49 -2.26
N VAL A 108 -13.37 -0.70 -3.05
CA VAL A 108 -13.96 0.31 -3.96
C VAL A 108 -14.84 -0.35 -5.02
N ARG A 109 -14.48 -1.54 -5.51
CA ARG A 109 -15.27 -2.30 -6.49
C ARG A 109 -16.57 -2.84 -5.92
N GLU A 110 -16.57 -3.19 -4.64
CA GLU A 110 -17.73 -3.68 -3.89
C GLU A 110 -18.52 -2.56 -3.20
N GLY A 111 -18.45 -1.33 -3.73
CA GLY A 111 -19.25 -0.22 -3.22
C GLY A 111 -18.68 0.46 -1.97
N GLY A 112 -17.41 0.23 -1.64
CA GLY A 112 -16.74 0.78 -0.45
C GLY A 112 -16.90 -0.06 0.81
N ARG A 113 -17.33 -1.33 0.68
CA ARG A 113 -17.52 -2.24 1.81
C ARG A 113 -16.19 -2.69 2.42
N SER A 114 -16.23 -3.04 3.70
CA SER A 114 -15.08 -3.63 4.39
C SER A 114 -14.70 -4.95 3.73
N ILE A 115 -13.40 -5.25 3.65
CA ILE A 115 -12.90 -6.55 3.15
C ILE A 115 -13.46 -7.73 3.96
N ALA A 116 -13.85 -7.53 5.23
CA ALA A 116 -14.49 -8.58 6.02
C ALA A 116 -15.93 -8.92 5.57
N GLU A 117 -16.55 -8.06 4.76
CA GLU A 117 -17.92 -8.23 4.26
C GLU A 117 -18.00 -8.62 2.77
N VAL A 118 -16.85 -8.62 2.09
CA VAL A 118 -16.67 -9.03 0.69
C VAL A 118 -16.30 -10.50 0.65
#